data_AF-A0A6M8FG88-F1
#
_entry.id   AF-A0A6M8FG88-F1
#
_cell.length_a   1.000
_cell.length_b   1.000
_cell.length_c   1.000
_cell.angle_alpha   90.00
_cell.angle_beta   90.00
_cell.angle_gamma   90.00
#
_symmetry.space_group_name_H-M   'P 1'
#
loop_
_entity.id
_entity.type
_entity.pdbx_description
1 polymer ?
#
loop_
_entity_poly.entity_id
_entity_poly.type
_entity_poly.pdbx_seq_one_letter_code
_entity_poly.pdbx_strand_id
1 'polypeptide(L)'
;MNLTLRTDAITTTAAIAVVAAITLTKGDVLFIGHWYYESVFLLTFIPSALIKTKPLFISGAVLAAGLTFGIYIQANWAPSATNDLLGLGHIFSLPGAFIGLLITGIISRFSKQNKPVLAFTTGFLGFGIGFLANQTVLCSTVLACGVLLGT
;
A
#
# COMPACT_ATOMS: atom_id res chain seq x y z
N MET A 1 14.48 21.64 0.85
CA MET A 1 13.78 20.36 1.02
C MET A 1 14.71 19.40 1.75
N ASN A 2 14.26 18.75 2.83
CA ASN A 2 15.11 17.83 3.62
C ASN A 2 15.51 16.61 2.75
N LEU A 3 16.78 16.17 2.80
CA LEU A 3 17.31 15.13 1.89
C LEU A 3 16.53 13.81 1.96
N THR A 4 15.93 13.53 3.11
CA THR A 4 15.15 12.33 3.40
C THR A 4 13.75 12.39 2.81
N LEU A 5 13.06 13.54 2.93
CA LEU A 5 11.77 13.76 2.25
C LEU A 5 11.93 13.70 0.73
N ARG A 6 13.08 14.15 0.20
CA ARG A 6 13.42 13.97 -1.22
C ARG A 6 13.52 12.49 -1.59
N THR A 7 14.14 11.68 -0.74
CA THR A 7 14.26 10.23 -0.97
C THR A 7 12.88 9.57 -0.95
N ASP A 8 12.06 9.87 0.06
CA ASP A 8 10.69 9.36 0.16
C ASP A 8 9.84 9.76 -1.05
N ALA A 9 9.95 11.01 -1.52
CA ALA A 9 9.26 11.45 -2.74
C ALA A 9 9.73 10.69 -3.98
N ILE A 10 11.05 10.50 -4.15
CA ILE A 10 11.61 9.72 -5.27
C ILE A 10 11.10 8.28 -5.22
N THR A 11 11.09 7.63 -4.04
CA THR A 11 10.57 6.28 -3.87
C THR A 11 9.09 6.20 -4.27
N THR A 12 8.26 7.14 -3.82
CA THR A 12 6.84 7.19 -4.18
C THR A 12 6.64 7.40 -5.67
N THR A 13 7.35 8.35 -6.28
CA THR A 13 7.25 8.60 -7.72
C THR A 13 7.73 7.39 -8.53
N ALA A 14 8.81 6.73 -8.10
CA ALA A 14 9.29 5.51 -8.74
C ALA A 14 8.25 4.37 -8.63
N ALA A 15 7.62 4.18 -7.47
CA ALA A 15 6.57 3.19 -7.28
C ALA A 15 5.35 3.47 -8.18
N ILE A 16 4.90 4.73 -8.25
CA ILE A 16 3.83 5.16 -9.16
C ILE A 16 4.22 4.86 -10.60
N ALA A 17 5.42 5.26 -11.03
CA ALA A 17 5.88 5.06 -12.41
C ALA A 17 5.98 3.57 -12.78
N VAL A 18 6.45 2.72 -11.87
CA VAL A 18 6.52 1.26 -12.08
C VAL A 18 5.13 0.67 -12.23
N VAL A 19 4.20 0.98 -11.32
CA VAL A 19 2.83 0.44 -11.38
C VAL A 19 2.09 0.97 -12.61
N ALA A 20 2.26 2.25 -12.95
CA ALA A 20 1.71 2.84 -14.17
C ALA A 20 2.27 2.16 -15.43
N ALA A 21 3.58 1.88 -15.49
CA ALA A 21 4.16 1.16 -16.63
C ALA A 21 3.56 -0.25 -16.78
N ILE A 22 3.33 -0.96 -15.68
CA ILE A 22 2.67 -2.28 -15.70
C ILE A 22 1.24 -2.16 -16.21
N THR A 23 0.44 -1.23 -15.68
CA THR A 23 -0.99 -1.11 -16.02
C THR A 23 -1.22 -0.45 -17.38
N LEU A 24 -0.27 0.30 -17.93
CA LEU A 24 -0.34 0.81 -19.30
C LEU A 24 0.05 -0.25 -20.33
N THR A 25 0.91 -1.21 -19.98
CA THR A 25 1.32 -2.29 -20.89
C THR A 25 0.35 -3.47 -20.88
N LYS A 26 -0.26 -3.78 -19.74
CA LYS A 26 -1.21 -4.89 -19.57
C LYS A 26 -2.68 -4.47 -19.58
N GLY A 27 -2.96 -3.18 -19.60
CA GLY A 27 -4.29 -2.65 -19.34
C GLY A 27 -4.60 -2.61 -17.84
N ASP A 28 -5.82 -2.18 -17.52
CA ASP A 28 -6.26 -2.11 -16.13
C ASP A 28 -6.57 -3.51 -15.58
N VAL A 29 -5.58 -4.09 -14.90
CA VAL A 29 -5.65 -5.46 -14.37
C VAL A 29 -6.68 -5.60 -13.25
N LEU A 30 -7.01 -4.54 -12.49
CA LEU A 30 -7.97 -4.60 -11.38
C LEU A 30 -9.36 -4.07 -11.74
N PHE A 31 -9.58 -3.61 -12.98
CA PHE A 31 -10.87 -3.09 -13.48
C PHE A 31 -11.49 -1.96 -12.62
N ILE A 32 -10.66 -1.12 -11.98
CA ILE A 32 -11.08 0.02 -11.14
C ILE A 32 -10.74 1.38 -11.79
N GLY A 33 -9.78 1.38 -12.71
CA GLY A 33 -9.23 2.54 -13.42
C GLY A 33 -7.82 2.91 -12.94
N HIS A 34 -7.01 3.46 -13.85
CA HIS A 34 -5.60 3.83 -13.59
C HIS A 34 -5.41 4.80 -12.41
N TRP A 35 -6.39 5.69 -12.17
CA TRP A 35 -6.39 6.65 -11.05
C TRP A 35 -6.22 5.97 -9.69
N TYR A 36 -6.70 4.74 -9.55
CA TYR A 36 -6.67 3.99 -8.29
C TYR A 36 -5.26 3.67 -7.84
N TYR A 37 -4.42 3.17 -8.75
CA TYR A 37 -3.05 2.78 -8.45
C TYR A 37 -2.24 3.97 -7.92
N GLU A 38 -2.37 5.13 -8.56
CA GLU A 38 -1.71 6.36 -8.14
C GLU A 38 -2.25 6.87 -6.80
N SER A 39 -3.57 6.82 -6.62
CA SER A 39 -4.24 7.33 -5.43
C SER A 39 -3.77 6.62 -4.16
N VAL A 40 -3.54 5.30 -4.19
CA VAL A 40 -3.06 4.56 -3.01
C VAL A 40 -1.67 5.05 -2.57
N PHE A 41 -0.75 5.28 -3.51
CA PHE A 41 0.57 5.81 -3.18
C PHE A 41 0.51 7.26 -2.69
N LEU A 42 -0.32 8.10 -3.32
CA LEU A 42 -0.53 9.49 -2.88
C LEU A 42 -1.18 9.56 -1.50
N LEU A 43 -2.18 8.72 -1.23
CA LEU A 43 -2.82 8.60 0.08
C LEU A 43 -1.92 7.96 1.13
N THR A 44 -0.84 7.28 0.74
CA THR A 44 0.20 6.85 1.67
C THR A 44 1.18 7.99 1.96
N PHE A 45 1.61 8.71 0.92
CA PHE A 45 2.61 9.77 1.00
C PHE A 45 2.11 11.02 1.71
N ILE A 46 0.99 11.60 1.25
CA ILE A 46 0.48 12.90 1.69
C ILE A 46 0.23 12.94 3.20
N PRO A 47 -0.58 12.05 3.81
CA PRO A 47 -0.82 12.12 5.26
C PRO A 47 0.43 11.84 6.08
N SER A 48 1.29 10.91 5.63
CA SER A 48 2.57 10.63 6.31
C SER A 48 3.52 11.83 6.29
N ALA A 49 3.51 12.60 5.20
CA ALA A 49 4.24 13.86 5.09
C ALA A 49 3.63 14.95 5.98
N LEU A 50 2.29 15.07 6.04
CA LEU A 50 1.58 16.02 6.91
C LEU A 50 1.80 15.73 8.41
N ILE A 51 1.86 14.45 8.79
CA ILE A 51 2.21 14.01 10.15
C ILE A 51 3.66 14.37 10.50
N LYS A 52 4.52 14.61 9.50
CA LYS A 52 5.96 14.82 9.63
C LYS A 52 6.64 13.59 10.22
N THR A 53 6.35 12.44 9.62
CA THR A 53 6.98 11.15 9.95
C THR A 53 8.49 11.19 9.78
N LYS A 54 9.19 10.27 10.45
CA LYS A 54 10.66 10.20 10.38
C LYS A 54 11.15 9.77 8.99
N PRO A 55 12.40 10.11 8.62
CA PRO A 55 13.04 9.67 7.39
C PRO A 55 12.81 8.19 7.07
N LEU A 56 12.51 7.87 5.80
CA LEU A 56 12.29 6.51 5.27
C LEU A 56 11.03 5.81 5.76
N PHE A 57 10.26 6.38 6.68
CA PHE A 57 8.96 5.82 7.09
C PHE A 57 8.04 5.67 5.88
N ILE A 58 7.94 6.71 5.07
CA ILE A 58 7.10 6.73 3.87
C ILE A 58 7.58 5.69 2.87
N SER A 59 8.89 5.59 2.61
CA SER A 59 9.46 4.57 1.73
C SER A 59 9.06 3.14 2.15
N GLY A 60 9.07 2.84 3.45
CA GLY A 60 8.62 1.55 3.96
C GLY A 60 7.13 1.28 3.72
N ALA A 61 6.28 2.28 3.96
CA ALA A 61 4.85 2.18 3.70
C ALA A 61 4.53 2.04 2.21
N VAL A 62 5.22 2.78 1.35
CA VAL A 62 5.11 2.69 -0.11
C VAL A 62 5.52 1.31 -0.62
N LEU A 63 6.59 0.72 -0.06
CA LEU A 63 6.96 -0.65 -0.40
C LEU A 63 5.86 -1.64 -0.02
N ALA A 64 5.28 -1.51 1.18
CA ALA A 64 4.17 -2.36 1.61
C ALA A 64 2.96 -2.23 0.67
N ALA A 65 2.57 -1.00 0.29
CA ALA A 65 1.52 -0.76 -0.69
C ALA A 65 1.83 -1.35 -2.07
N GLY A 66 3.09 -1.27 -2.50
CA GLY A 66 3.55 -1.91 -3.75
C GLY A 66 3.43 -3.43 -3.70
N LEU A 67 3.76 -4.06 -2.57
CA LEU A 67 3.61 -5.50 -2.39
C LEU A 67 2.15 -5.94 -2.40
N THR A 68 1.25 -5.18 -1.75
CA THR A 68 -0.19 -5.51 -1.78
C THR A 68 -0.71 -5.41 -3.22
N PHE A 69 -0.37 -4.38 -3.98
CA PHE A 69 -0.69 -4.32 -5.40
C PHE A 69 -0.11 -5.49 -6.19
N GLY A 70 1.16 -5.85 -5.96
CA GLY A 70 1.81 -6.96 -6.63
C GLY A 70 1.06 -8.28 -6.46
N ILE A 71 0.60 -8.58 -5.25
CA ILE A 71 -0.20 -9.78 -4.95
C ILE A 71 -1.53 -9.75 -5.73
N TYR A 72 -2.25 -8.64 -5.70
CA TYR A 72 -3.55 -8.52 -6.37
C TYR A 72 -3.44 -8.54 -7.89
N ILE A 73 -2.45 -7.85 -8.46
CA ILE A 73 -2.16 -7.87 -9.90
C ILE A 73 -1.75 -9.27 -10.35
N GLN A 74 -0.90 -9.96 -9.57
CA GLN A 74 -0.51 -11.34 -9.86
C GLN A 74 -1.71 -12.30 -9.83
N ALA A 75 -2.56 -12.19 -8.80
CA ALA A 75 -3.75 -13.01 -8.66
C ALA A 75 -4.74 -12.80 -9.82
N ASN A 76 -4.77 -11.61 -10.40
CA ASN A 76 -5.66 -11.27 -11.52
C ASN A 76 -4.95 -11.25 -12.89
N TRP A 77 -3.74 -11.82 -13.00
CA TRP A 77 -2.95 -11.80 -14.24
C TRP A 77 -3.56 -12.67 -15.36
N ALA A 78 -4.32 -13.70 -14.99
CA ALA A 78 -5.15 -14.49 -15.88
C ALA A 78 -6.61 -14.40 -15.39
N PRO A 79 -7.36 -13.37 -15.79
CA PRO A 79 -8.71 -13.13 -15.28
C PRO A 79 -9.63 -14.31 -15.62
N SER A 80 -10.34 -14.82 -14.61
CA SER A 80 -11.50 -15.70 -14.77
C SER A 80 -12.75 -14.96 -14.31
N ALA A 81 -13.93 -15.34 -14.78
CA ALA A 81 -15.20 -14.70 -14.40
C ALA A 81 -15.49 -14.69 -12.89
N THR A 82 -14.77 -15.51 -12.10
CA THR A 82 -14.84 -15.55 -10.64
C THR A 82 -13.99 -14.47 -9.96
N ASN A 83 -13.11 -13.80 -10.70
CA ASN A 83 -12.06 -12.92 -10.17
C ASN A 83 -12.34 -11.43 -10.42
N ASP A 84 -13.43 -11.09 -11.12
CA ASP A 84 -13.77 -9.72 -11.54
C ASP A 84 -13.97 -8.74 -10.36
N LEU A 85 -14.10 -9.24 -9.13
CA LEU A 85 -14.28 -8.44 -7.91
C LEU A 85 -13.04 -8.41 -7.00
N LEU A 86 -11.91 -9.02 -7.40
CA LEU A 86 -10.68 -9.03 -6.59
C LEU A 86 -10.19 -7.61 -6.27
N GLY A 87 -10.31 -6.67 -7.22
CA GLY A 87 -9.95 -5.27 -6.98
C GLY A 87 -10.67 -4.64 -5.79
N LEU A 88 -11.94 -5.01 -5.56
CA LEU A 88 -12.70 -4.53 -4.41
C LEU A 88 -12.11 -5.03 -3.09
N GLY A 89 -11.57 -6.25 -3.07
CA GLY A 89 -10.84 -6.78 -1.92
C GLY A 89 -9.69 -5.85 -1.51
N HIS A 90 -8.91 -5.37 -2.49
CA HIS A 90 -7.82 -4.43 -2.20
C HIS A 90 -8.38 -3.10 -1.69
N ILE A 91 -9.39 -2.52 -2.36
CA ILE A 91 -10.03 -1.26 -1.93
C ILE A 91 -10.53 -1.35 -0.49
N PHE A 92 -11.29 -2.39 -0.17
CA PHE A 92 -11.90 -2.52 1.14
C PHE A 92 -10.90 -2.83 2.24
N SER A 93 -9.72 -3.34 1.91
CA SER A 93 -8.62 -3.57 2.87
C SER A 93 -7.82 -2.31 3.19
N LEU A 94 -7.76 -1.33 2.30
CA LEU A 94 -7.02 -0.08 2.47
C LEU A 94 -7.40 0.77 3.70
N PRO A 95 -8.67 0.85 4.16
CA PRO A 95 -9.00 1.52 5.42
C PRO A 95 -8.18 1.03 6.61
N GLY A 96 -7.99 -0.28 6.75
CA GLY A 96 -7.12 -0.86 7.77
C GLY A 96 -5.66 -0.46 7.60
N ALA A 97 -5.15 -0.49 6.37
CA ALA A 97 -3.80 -0.04 6.05
C ALA A 97 -3.58 1.43 6.41
N PHE A 98 -4.58 2.28 6.12
CA PHE A 98 -4.56 3.70 6.42
C PHE A 98 -4.56 3.97 7.92
N ILE A 99 -5.42 3.28 8.68
CA ILE A 99 -5.43 3.38 10.15
C ILE A 99 -4.08 2.96 10.74
N GLY A 100 -3.54 1.82 10.30
CA GLY A 100 -2.24 1.32 10.74
C GLY A 100 -1.10 2.29 10.41
N LEU A 101 -1.12 2.87 9.21
CA LEU A 101 -0.18 3.90 8.76
C LEU A 101 -0.24 5.17 9.63
N LEU A 102 -1.45 5.67 9.93
CA LEU A 102 -1.62 6.86 10.75
C LEU A 102 -1.12 6.65 12.18
N ILE A 103 -1.50 5.53 12.81
CA ILE A 103 -1.08 5.20 14.17
C ILE A 103 0.46 5.10 14.25
N THR A 104 1.04 4.31 13.36
CA THR A 104 2.50 4.10 13.33
C THR A 104 3.26 5.35 12.87
N GLY A 105 2.66 6.20 12.03
CA GLY A 105 3.21 7.49 11.64
C GLY A 105 3.28 8.47 12.79
N ILE A 106 2.22 8.54 13.61
CA ILE A 106 2.20 9.34 14.84
C ILE A 106 3.26 8.82 15.83
N ILE A 107 3.33 7.50 16.04
CA ILE A 107 4.37 6.87 16.89
C ILE A 107 5.77 7.19 16.36
N SER A 108 5.98 7.06 15.06
CA SER A 108 7.25 7.36 14.39
C SER A 108 7.67 8.80 14.64
N ARG A 109 6.76 9.77 14.47
CA ARG A 109 7.00 11.20 14.74
C ARG A 109 7.47 11.45 16.18
N PHE A 110 6.79 10.86 17.17
CA PHE A 110 7.07 11.12 18.59
C PHE A 110 8.15 10.24 19.20
N SER A 111 8.59 9.19 18.50
CA SER A 111 9.68 8.33 18.97
C SER A 111 10.96 9.12 19.21
N LYS A 112 11.71 8.80 20.26
CA LYS A 112 13.06 9.36 20.48
C LYS A 112 14.13 8.67 19.62
N GLN A 113 13.81 7.53 19.01
CA GLN A 113 14.77 6.74 18.23
C GLN A 113 14.89 7.27 16.80
N ASN A 114 16.05 7.81 16.43
CA ASN A 114 16.30 8.39 15.11
C ASN A 114 16.92 7.40 14.10
N LYS A 115 16.66 6.09 14.29
CA LYS A 115 17.21 5.06 13.40
C LYS A 115 16.35 4.97 12.12
N PRO A 116 16.91 5.23 10.93
CA PRO A 116 16.14 5.25 9.68
C PRO A 116 15.57 3.87 9.33
N VAL A 117 16.32 2.80 9.60
CA VAL A 117 15.84 1.41 9.44
C VAL A 117 14.60 1.14 10.28
N LEU A 118 14.57 1.64 11.52
CA LEU A 118 13.40 1.46 12.37
C LEU A 118 12.19 2.19 11.79
N ALA A 119 12.35 3.45 11.40
CA ALA A 119 11.28 4.22 10.77
C ALA A 119 10.72 3.53 9.52
N PHE A 120 11.60 3.02 8.65
CA PHE A 120 11.23 2.22 7.48
C PHE A 120 10.40 1.00 7.87
N THR A 121 10.90 0.17 8.80
CA THR A 121 10.18 -1.04 9.24
C THR A 121 8.85 -0.72 9.90
N THR A 122 8.77 0.38 10.67
CA THR A 122 7.53 0.83 11.30
C THR A 122 6.48 1.27 10.26
N GLY A 123 6.89 1.96 9.19
CA GLY A 123 5.99 2.31 8.08
C GLY A 123 5.51 1.09 7.30
N PHE A 124 6.43 0.18 6.98
CA PHE A 124 6.13 -1.08 6.31
C PHE A 124 5.14 -1.94 7.11
N LEU A 125 5.45 -2.18 8.38
CA LEU A 125 4.60 -3.00 9.26
C LEU A 125 3.27 -2.31 9.58
N GLY A 126 3.27 -0.99 9.79
CA GLY A 126 2.04 -0.25 10.06
C GLY A 126 1.02 -0.37 8.94
N PHE A 127 1.47 -0.13 7.70
CA PHE A 127 0.63 -0.31 6.51
C PHE A 127 0.24 -1.79 6.33
N GLY A 128 1.22 -2.70 6.33
CA GLY A 128 1.01 -4.11 6.04
C GLY A 128 0.11 -4.83 7.06
N ILE A 129 0.35 -4.65 8.36
CA ILE A 129 -0.47 -5.24 9.42
C ILE A 129 -1.89 -4.67 9.37
N GLY A 130 -2.03 -3.35 9.18
CA GLY A 130 -3.33 -2.71 9.03
C GLY A 130 -4.12 -3.28 7.85
N PHE A 131 -3.45 -3.46 6.70
CA PHE A 131 -4.03 -4.07 5.51
C PHE A 131 -4.48 -5.50 5.79
N LEU A 132 -3.59 -6.34 6.32
CA LEU A 132 -3.86 -7.77 6.56
C LEU A 132 -4.94 -8.00 7.62
N ALA A 133 -4.97 -7.19 8.68
CA ALA A 133 -5.98 -7.29 9.72
C ALA A 133 -7.38 -7.06 9.13
N ASN A 134 -7.53 -6.01 8.32
CA ASN A 134 -8.81 -5.69 7.70
C ASN A 134 -9.17 -6.68 6.57
N GLN A 135 -8.18 -7.11 5.79
CA GLN A 135 -8.33 -8.19 4.81
C GLN A 135 -8.89 -9.46 5.46
N THR A 136 -8.37 -9.86 6.62
CA THR A 136 -8.82 -11.06 7.34
C THR A 136 -10.29 -10.95 7.76
N VAL A 137 -10.72 -9.76 8.18
CA VAL A 137 -12.13 -9.51 8.51
C VAL A 137 -13.01 -9.61 7.26
N LEU A 138 -12.61 -8.99 6.15
CA LEU A 138 -13.37 -9.06 4.89
C LEU A 138 -13.47 -10.47 4.34
N CYS A 139 -12.37 -11.23 4.37
CA CYS A 139 -12.31 -12.59 3.89
C CYS A 139 -13.13 -13.58 4.74
N SER A 140 -13.39 -13.24 6.01
CA SER A 140 -14.21 -14.06 6.90
C SER A 140 -15.69 -13.69 6.91
N THR A 141 -16.06 -12.56 6.28
CA THR A 141 -17.43 -12.02 6.36
C THR A 141 -18.11 -11.79 5.02
N VAL A 142 -17.44 -11.11 4.07
CA VAL A 142 -18.09 -10.51 2.89
C VAL A 142 -17.50 -11.00 1.57
N LEU A 143 -16.22 -11.40 1.53
CA LEU A 143 -15.51 -11.74 0.28
C LEU A 143 -14.85 -13.10 0.35
N ALA A 144 -15.00 -13.91 -0.71
CA ALA A 144 -14.24 -15.15 -0.85
C ALA A 144 -12.81 -14.83 -1.34
N CYS A 145 -11.83 -15.00 -0.45
CA CYS A 145 -10.42 -14.68 -0.74
C CYS A 145 -9.55 -15.86 -1.16
N GLY A 146 -10.15 -17.01 -1.52
CA GLY A 146 -9.41 -18.24 -1.83
C GLY A 146 -8.29 -18.06 -2.87
N VAL A 147 -8.57 -17.26 -3.91
CA VAL A 147 -7.61 -16.95 -4.99
C VAL A 147 -6.35 -16.23 -4.48
N LEU A 148 -6.45 -15.43 -3.41
CA LEU A 148 -5.28 -14.79 -2.78
C LEU A 148 -4.45 -15.78 -1.94
N LEU A 149 -5.05 -16.90 -1.52
CA LEU A 149 -4.43 -17.96 -0.74
C LEU A 149 -3.94 -19.14 -1.61
N GLY A 150 -4.19 -19.09 -2.92
CA GLY A 150 -3.84 -20.18 -3.86
C GLY A 150 -4.75 -21.40 -3.76
N THR A 151 -5.98 -21.23 -3.26
CA THR A 151 -7.02 -22.27 -3.12
C THR A 151 -8.21 -21.96 -4.02
#